data_AF-A0A0P0N3T0-F1
#
_entry.id   AF-A0A0P0N3T0-F1
#
_cell.length_a   1.000
_cell.length_b   1.000
_cell.length_c   1.000
_cell.angle_alpha   90.00
_cell.angle_beta   90.00
_cell.angle_gamma   90.00
#
_symmetry.space_group_name_H-M   'P 1'
#
loop_
_entity.id
_entity.type
_entity.pdbx_description
1 polymer ?
#
loop_
_entity_poly.entity_id
_entity_poly.type
_entity_poly.pdbx_seq_one_letter_code
_entity_poly.pdbx_strand_id
1 'polypeptide(L)'
;MPLRLESHHVLVVLFLAMYSVVFYYLGLWIGSGFSIDIVERPIPEPQRLAFDDYAFSRFHVAMRVWGLAYNQTFVDASKEPVTLHGYHFTSGLECSRVKGTEDVYECTGSGYVYTPQGFREDCVPRGGVTANYYAGWVRILLYSVHQAVATVLVAAAASGLAVYVLAHLSLNARLHALTAAVGSLSLLIGGLRGLGTVPRGVPGLYEALQPLVPLAAVASLAVYTFTYALLRRRMRNR
;
A
#
# COMPACT_ATOMS: atom_id res chain seq x y z
N MET A 1 -22.10 2.75 -52.98
CA MET A 1 -22.12 2.99 -51.52
C MET A 1 -20.89 2.35 -50.81
N PRO A 2 -19.65 2.79 -51.08
CA PRO A 2 -18.46 2.30 -50.37
C PRO A 2 -18.20 3.00 -49.02
N LEU A 3 -18.69 4.23 -48.83
CA LEU A 3 -18.40 5.09 -47.66
C LEU A 3 -18.83 4.48 -46.30
N ARG A 4 -19.84 3.61 -46.26
CA ARG A 4 -20.39 3.09 -44.99
C ARG A 4 -19.51 2.01 -44.34
N LEU A 5 -18.71 1.29 -45.13
CA LEU A 5 -17.83 0.22 -44.62
C LEU A 5 -16.54 0.80 -44.02
N GLU A 6 -15.95 1.80 -44.66
CA GLU A 6 -14.71 2.44 -44.20
C GLU A 6 -14.91 3.15 -42.85
N SER A 7 -16.06 3.78 -42.63
CA SER A 7 -16.37 4.46 -41.37
C SER A 7 -16.42 3.51 -40.16
N HIS A 8 -16.86 2.26 -40.35
CA HIS A 8 -16.92 1.27 -39.25
C HIS A 8 -15.52 0.75 -38.87
N HIS A 9 -14.64 0.56 -39.84
CA HIS A 9 -13.26 0.15 -39.55
C HIS A 9 -12.49 1.22 -38.79
N VAL A 10 -12.61 2.49 -39.20
CA VAL A 10 -12.00 3.63 -38.49
C VAL A 10 -12.52 3.71 -37.06
N LEU A 11 -13.83 3.57 -36.85
CA LEU A 11 -14.44 3.61 -35.51
C LEU A 11 -13.93 2.49 -34.60
N VAL A 12 -13.80 1.26 -35.12
CA VAL A 12 -13.29 0.10 -34.37
C VAL A 12 -11.81 0.29 -34.01
N VAL A 13 -11.00 0.82 -34.93
CA VAL A 13 -9.58 1.10 -34.66
C VAL A 13 -9.43 2.18 -33.59
N LEU A 14 -10.19 3.27 -33.69
CA LEU A 14 -10.20 4.34 -32.68
C LEU A 14 -10.65 3.81 -31.31
N PHE A 15 -11.69 2.97 -31.29
CA PHE A 15 -12.14 2.31 -30.06
C PHE A 15 -11.04 1.44 -29.46
N LEU A 16 -10.39 0.58 -30.25
CA LEU A 16 -9.31 -0.29 -29.76
C LEU A 16 -8.12 0.51 -29.24
N ALA A 17 -7.76 1.60 -29.92
CA ALA A 17 -6.69 2.50 -29.48
C ALA A 17 -7.04 3.14 -28.13
N MET A 18 -8.24 3.71 -27.99
CA MET A 18 -8.72 4.30 -26.75
C MET A 18 -8.82 3.27 -25.62
N TYR A 19 -9.40 2.10 -25.91
CA TYR A 19 -9.53 1.00 -24.97
C TYR A 19 -8.18 0.52 -24.46
N SER A 20 -7.20 0.37 -25.36
CA SER A 20 -5.83 0.02 -25.00
C SER A 20 -5.19 1.06 -24.07
N VAL A 21 -5.34 2.36 -24.39
CA VAL A 21 -4.81 3.46 -23.56
C VAL A 21 -5.46 3.47 -22.18
N VAL A 22 -6.78 3.36 -22.10
CA VAL A 22 -7.51 3.31 -20.81
C VAL A 22 -7.04 2.13 -19.98
N PHE A 23 -6.95 0.93 -20.57
CA PHE A 23 -6.53 -0.28 -19.86
C PHE A 23 -5.06 -0.22 -19.44
N TYR A 24 -4.20 0.42 -20.24
CA TYR A 24 -2.83 0.72 -19.84
C TYR A 24 -2.76 1.59 -18.59
N TYR A 25 -3.52 2.71 -18.54
CA TYR A 25 -3.50 3.59 -17.38
C TYR A 25 -4.15 2.98 -16.14
N LEU A 26 -5.22 2.20 -16.31
CA LEU A 26 -5.78 1.39 -15.22
C LEU A 26 -4.74 0.40 -14.69
N GLY A 27 -4.01 -0.27 -15.58
CA GLY A 27 -2.92 -1.15 -15.21
C GLY A 27 -1.87 -0.40 -14.39
N LEU A 28 -1.40 0.74 -14.90
CA LEU A 28 -0.43 1.60 -14.23
C LEU A 28 -0.87 1.96 -12.82
N TRP A 29 -2.13 2.40 -12.65
CA TRP A 29 -2.71 2.71 -11.34
C TRP A 29 -2.86 1.49 -10.44
N ILE A 30 -3.07 0.29 -10.96
CA ILE A 30 -3.05 -0.93 -10.13
C ILE A 30 -1.63 -1.21 -9.64
N GLY A 31 -0.63 -1.07 -10.52
CA GLY A 31 0.78 -1.32 -10.18
C GLY A 31 1.39 -0.28 -9.24
N SER A 32 0.89 0.96 -9.25
CA SER A 32 1.39 2.06 -8.42
C SER A 32 0.40 2.55 -7.35
N GLY A 33 -0.78 1.92 -7.25
CA GLY A 33 -1.93 2.41 -6.48
C GLY A 33 -1.83 2.13 -4.99
N PHE A 34 -0.88 2.78 -4.34
CA PHE A 34 -0.81 2.81 -2.88
C PHE A 34 -1.18 4.18 -2.35
N SER A 35 -1.76 4.21 -1.15
CA SER A 35 -1.96 5.43 -0.38
C SER A 35 -1.05 5.43 0.84
N ILE A 36 -0.92 6.62 1.43
CA ILE A 36 -0.21 6.80 2.69
C ILE A 36 -1.17 7.53 3.64
N ASP A 37 -1.52 6.86 4.72
CA ASP A 37 -2.27 7.48 5.82
C ASP A 37 -1.26 7.98 6.86
N ILE A 38 -1.41 9.23 7.29
CA ILE A 38 -0.47 9.88 8.21
C ILE A 38 -1.11 9.95 9.59
N VAL A 39 -0.42 9.41 10.59
CA VAL A 39 -0.79 9.52 12.00
C VAL A 39 0.31 10.27 12.73
N GLU A 40 -0.06 11.36 13.40
CA GLU A 40 0.84 12.09 14.28
C GLU A 40 0.26 12.07 15.69
N ARG A 41 1.11 11.74 16.67
CA ARG A 41 0.68 11.72 18.07
C ARG A 41 1.86 11.95 19.02
N PRO A 42 1.59 12.52 20.21
CA PRO A 42 2.54 12.49 21.29
C PRO A 42 2.57 11.09 21.92
N ILE A 43 3.76 10.64 22.27
CA ILE A 43 4.03 9.45 23.05
C ILE A 43 4.75 9.90 24.32
N PRO A 44 4.09 9.88 25.49
CA PRO A 44 4.66 10.45 26.71
C PRO A 44 5.86 9.67 27.24
N GLU A 45 5.89 8.35 27.04
CA GLU A 45 6.91 7.45 27.55
C GLU A 45 7.45 6.52 26.44
N PRO A 46 8.76 6.19 26.43
CA PRO A 46 9.34 5.31 25.43
C PRO A 46 8.64 3.95 25.37
N GLN A 47 8.04 3.66 24.23
CA GLN A 47 7.39 2.37 23.96
C GLN A 47 7.69 1.90 22.54
N ARG A 48 7.67 0.58 22.32
CA ARG A 48 7.71 0.02 20.97
C ARG A 48 6.34 0.18 20.33
N LEU A 49 6.32 0.45 19.03
CA LEU A 49 5.08 0.64 18.28
C LEU A 49 4.82 -0.59 17.44
N ALA A 50 3.71 -1.28 17.70
CA ALA A 50 3.28 -2.41 16.88
C ALA A 50 2.49 -1.92 15.68
N PHE A 51 2.70 -2.53 14.52
CA PHE A 51 1.94 -2.21 13.30
C PHE A 51 0.42 -2.32 13.54
N ASP A 52 -0.01 -3.36 14.25
CA ASP A 52 -1.43 -3.68 14.43
C ASP A 52 -2.17 -2.62 15.28
N ASP A 53 -1.47 -1.86 16.12
CA ASP A 53 -2.06 -0.76 16.91
C ASP A 53 -2.51 0.42 16.05
N TYR A 54 -1.97 0.53 14.83
CA TYR A 54 -2.21 1.63 13.89
C TYR A 54 -2.93 1.18 12.63
N ALA A 55 -3.00 -0.12 12.36
CA ALA A 55 -3.59 -0.65 11.15
C ALA A 55 -5.13 -0.62 11.22
N PHE A 56 -5.73 0.52 10.83
CA PHE A 56 -7.20 0.68 10.80
C PHE A 56 -7.89 -0.04 9.63
N SER A 57 -7.12 -0.69 8.75
CA SER A 57 -7.62 -1.36 7.55
C SER A 57 -6.77 -2.57 7.22
N ARG A 58 -7.44 -3.64 6.77
CA ARG A 58 -6.80 -4.89 6.31
C ARG A 58 -5.88 -4.71 5.09
N PHE A 59 -5.96 -3.55 4.43
CA PHE A 59 -5.18 -3.20 3.25
C PHE A 59 -3.87 -2.49 3.58
N HIS A 60 -3.61 -2.15 4.85
CA HIS A 60 -2.29 -1.70 5.26
C HIS A 60 -1.29 -2.86 5.20
N VAL A 61 -0.08 -2.56 4.74
CA VAL A 61 0.97 -3.58 4.50
C VAL A 61 2.29 -3.24 5.20
N ALA A 62 2.53 -1.97 5.46
CA ALA A 62 3.71 -1.50 6.17
C ALA A 62 3.42 -0.19 6.92
N MET A 63 4.19 0.02 7.97
CA MET A 63 4.22 1.24 8.76
C MET A 63 5.64 1.79 8.77
N ARG A 64 5.81 3.08 8.54
CA ARG A 64 7.09 3.78 8.67
C ARG A 64 6.99 4.79 9.79
N VAL A 65 7.86 4.68 10.76
CA VAL A 65 7.85 5.51 11.97
C VAL A 65 9.03 6.47 11.92
N TRP A 66 8.77 7.74 12.22
CA TRP A 66 9.77 8.78 12.40
C TRP A 66 9.59 9.45 13.76
N GLY A 67 10.66 9.52 14.55
CA GLY A 67 10.61 10.18 15.84
C GLY A 67 11.92 10.05 16.61
N LEU A 68 11.92 10.59 17.83
CA LEU A 68 13.01 10.40 18.79
C LEU A 68 12.98 8.96 19.29
N ALA A 69 14.09 8.25 19.05
CA ALA A 69 14.24 6.85 19.35
C ALA A 69 15.16 6.64 20.56
N TYR A 70 14.92 5.54 21.27
CA TYR A 70 15.60 5.18 22.50
C TYR A 70 16.00 3.71 22.48
N ASN A 71 17.18 3.42 23.04
CA ASN A 71 17.58 2.07 23.38
C ASN A 71 17.16 1.74 24.80
N GLN A 72 16.72 0.51 25.04
CA GLN A 72 16.50 0.02 26.39
C GLN A 72 17.77 -0.68 26.87
N THR A 73 18.39 -0.16 27.93
CA THR A 73 19.61 -0.73 28.52
C THR A 73 19.35 -1.10 29.96
N PHE A 74 19.76 -2.31 30.36
CA PHE A 74 19.66 -2.75 31.75
C PHE A 74 20.75 -2.09 32.59
N VAL A 75 20.39 -1.65 33.79
CA VAL A 75 21.29 -1.03 34.78
C VAL A 75 21.06 -1.70 36.13
N ASP A 76 22.16 -2.11 36.76
CA ASP A 76 22.19 -2.65 38.12
C ASP A 76 22.94 -1.68 39.04
N ALA A 77 22.17 -0.93 39.84
CA ALA A 77 22.63 0.01 40.85
C ALA A 77 22.24 -0.49 42.27
N SER A 78 22.16 -1.81 42.45
CA SER A 78 21.81 -2.43 43.74
C SER A 78 22.92 -2.36 44.78
N LYS A 79 24.18 -2.29 44.33
CA LYS A 79 25.38 -2.27 45.19
C LYS A 79 25.97 -0.87 45.36
N GLU A 80 26.01 -0.10 44.27
CA GLU A 80 26.51 1.27 44.25
C GLU A 80 25.55 2.14 43.43
N PRO A 81 25.24 3.37 43.87
CA PRO A 81 24.41 4.28 43.09
C PRO A 81 25.07 4.60 41.74
N VAL A 82 24.26 4.63 40.68
CA VAL A 82 24.74 4.98 39.34
C VAL A 82 24.21 6.36 38.97
N THR A 83 25.10 7.21 38.47
CA THR A 83 24.72 8.50 37.90
C THR A 83 24.25 8.31 36.46
N LEU A 84 23.02 8.73 36.17
CA LEU A 84 22.37 8.58 34.87
C LEU A 84 21.91 9.93 34.34
N HIS A 85 21.78 10.01 33.02
CA HIS A 85 21.28 11.18 32.30
C HIS A 85 19.93 10.87 31.65
N GLY A 86 18.96 11.80 31.77
CA GLY A 86 17.65 11.69 31.13
C GLY A 86 16.49 11.34 32.07
N TYR A 87 15.28 11.25 31.52
CA TYR A 87 14.02 11.26 32.29
C TYR A 87 13.21 9.96 32.25
N HIS A 88 13.66 8.94 31.52
CA HIS A 88 12.87 7.74 31.25
C HIS A 88 13.52 6.49 31.84
N PHE A 89 12.95 6.03 32.95
CA PHE A 89 13.39 4.87 33.72
C PHE A 89 12.21 3.93 33.95
N THR A 90 12.45 2.62 34.04
CA THR A 90 11.41 1.65 34.39
C THR A 90 11.24 1.51 35.89
N SER A 91 10.11 0.94 36.32
CA SER A 91 9.92 0.49 37.70
C SER A 91 11.09 -0.38 38.17
N GLY A 92 11.63 -0.08 39.36
CA GLY A 92 12.77 -0.79 39.96
C GLY A 92 14.02 0.08 40.18
N LEU A 93 14.10 1.24 39.51
CA LEU A 93 15.10 2.28 39.78
C LEU A 93 14.47 3.41 40.59
N GLU A 94 15.05 3.72 41.74
CA GLU A 94 14.73 4.90 42.53
C GLU A 94 15.76 5.98 42.21
N CYS A 95 15.34 7.03 41.50
CA CYS A 95 16.21 8.09 41.00
C CYS A 95 15.93 9.41 41.70
N SER A 96 16.97 10.06 42.22
CA SER A 96 16.91 11.40 42.79
C SER A 96 17.77 12.37 41.97
N ARG A 97 17.28 13.59 41.74
CA ARG A 97 18.02 14.58 40.95
C ARG A 97 19.22 15.10 41.75
N VAL A 98 20.39 15.10 41.13
CA VAL A 98 21.61 15.66 41.74
C VAL A 98 21.47 17.18 41.86
N LYS A 99 21.83 17.74 43.01
CA LYS A 99 21.70 19.18 43.26
C LYS A 99 22.66 19.97 42.36
N GLY A 100 22.14 21.04 41.74
CA GLY A 100 22.94 21.97 40.92
C GLY A 100 23.20 21.51 39.48
N THR A 101 22.62 20.39 39.04
CA THR A 101 22.73 19.89 37.67
C THR A 101 21.37 19.87 36.95
N GLU A 102 21.41 20.00 35.63
CA GLU A 102 20.28 19.74 34.74
C GLU A 102 20.38 18.31 34.23
N ASP A 103 19.27 17.56 34.30
CA ASP A 103 19.10 16.22 33.74
C ASP A 103 20.03 15.11 34.27
N VAL A 104 20.66 15.31 35.43
CA VAL A 104 21.50 14.28 36.10
C VAL A 104 20.79 13.72 37.32
N TYR A 105 20.70 12.39 37.36
CA TYR A 105 20.02 11.64 38.41
C TYR A 105 20.97 10.63 39.05
N GLU A 106 20.93 10.52 40.36
CA GLU A 106 21.57 9.45 41.12
C GLU A 106 20.51 8.39 41.41
N CYS A 107 20.72 7.19 40.87
CA CYS A 107 19.75 6.11 40.90
C CYS A 107 20.27 4.89 41.68
N THR A 108 19.38 4.27 42.45
CA THR A 108 19.62 3.02 43.18
C THR A 108 18.59 1.95 42.80
N GLY A 109 18.95 0.68 42.95
CA GLY A 109 18.07 -0.46 42.58
C GLY A 109 18.46 -1.07 41.24
N SER A 110 17.55 -1.81 40.59
CA SER A 110 17.83 -2.45 39.30
C SER A 110 16.65 -2.35 38.36
N GLY A 111 16.93 -2.12 37.07
CA GLY A 111 15.88 -1.91 36.08
C GLY A 111 16.44 -1.54 34.71
N TYR A 112 15.60 -0.97 33.87
CA TYR A 112 15.98 -0.51 32.54
C TYR A 112 15.90 1.02 32.46
N VAL A 113 16.79 1.55 31.62
CA VAL A 113 16.86 2.98 31.31
C VAL A 113 16.75 3.15 29.80
N TYR A 114 16.09 4.21 29.38
CA TYR A 114 15.94 4.54 27.97
C TYR A 114 16.95 5.60 27.55
N THR A 115 17.99 5.17 26.82
CA THR A 115 19.04 6.07 26.34
C THR A 115 18.68 6.62 24.95
N PRO A 116 18.73 7.94 24.74
CA PRO A 116 18.35 8.53 23.46
C PRO A 116 19.35 8.14 22.38
N GLN A 117 18.84 7.68 21.24
CA GLN A 117 19.61 7.43 20.01
C GLN A 117 19.51 8.56 18.98
N GLY A 118 18.73 9.60 19.30
CA GLY A 118 18.37 10.69 18.39
C GLY A 118 17.17 10.36 17.50
N PHE A 119 16.96 11.17 16.46
CA PHE A 119 15.90 10.91 15.48
C PHE A 119 16.24 9.69 14.63
N ARG A 120 15.32 8.72 14.60
CA ARG A 120 15.45 7.51 13.78
C ARG A 120 14.20 7.28 12.95
N GLU A 121 14.40 6.40 11.99
CA GLU A 121 13.37 5.85 11.13
C GLU A 121 13.35 4.34 11.25
N ASP A 122 12.16 3.78 11.49
CA ASP A 122 11.93 2.34 11.43
C ASP A 122 10.85 2.03 10.37
N CYS A 123 11.13 1.07 9.48
CA CYS A 123 10.14 0.46 8.61
C CYS A 123 9.68 -0.87 9.22
N VAL A 124 8.39 -0.98 9.54
CA VAL A 124 7.78 -2.11 10.21
C VAL A 124 6.79 -2.79 9.25
N PRO A 125 7.00 -4.06 8.88
CA PRO A 125 6.05 -4.79 8.06
C PRO A 125 4.79 -5.14 8.86
N ARG A 126 3.74 -5.57 8.17
CA ARG A 126 2.51 -6.08 8.80
C ARG A 126 2.80 -7.14 9.87
N GLY A 127 2.18 -6.98 11.03
CA GLY A 127 2.38 -7.86 12.22
C GLY A 127 3.73 -7.65 12.93
N GLY A 128 4.53 -6.69 12.49
CA GLY A 128 5.81 -6.35 13.09
C GLY A 128 5.70 -5.30 14.21
N VAL A 129 6.84 -5.08 14.88
CA VAL A 129 7.02 -4.08 15.93
C VAL A 129 8.31 -3.31 15.65
N THR A 130 8.35 -2.00 15.96
CA THR A 130 9.56 -1.17 15.82
C THR A 130 10.76 -1.79 16.52
N ALA A 131 11.96 -1.68 15.95
CA ALA A 131 13.18 -2.14 16.62
C ALA A 131 13.52 -1.22 17.81
N ASN A 132 13.29 0.07 17.65
CA ASN A 132 13.53 1.09 18.66
C ASN A 132 12.29 1.38 19.51
N TYR A 133 12.51 1.92 20.71
CA TYR A 133 11.47 2.55 21.52
C TYR A 133 11.33 4.00 21.08
N TYR A 134 10.12 4.51 20.97
CA TYR A 134 9.86 5.89 20.53
C TYR A 134 9.12 6.68 21.61
N ALA A 135 9.46 7.95 21.78
CA ALA A 135 8.79 8.90 22.67
C ALA A 135 8.77 10.32 22.08
N GLY A 136 8.00 11.22 22.69
CA GLY A 136 7.78 12.58 22.21
C GLY A 136 6.80 12.63 21.04
N TRP A 137 6.99 13.59 20.14
CA TRP A 137 6.16 13.68 18.93
C TRP A 137 6.65 12.67 17.89
N VAL A 138 5.77 11.74 17.50
CA VAL A 138 6.07 10.76 16.46
C VAL A 138 5.16 10.95 15.26
N ARG A 139 5.73 10.73 14.07
CA ARG A 139 5.00 10.66 12.80
C ARG A 139 5.04 9.23 12.28
N ILE A 140 3.89 8.72 11.90
CA ILE A 140 3.71 7.36 11.43
C ILE A 140 3.03 7.42 10.06
N LEU A 141 3.67 6.82 9.07
CA LEU A 141 3.14 6.67 7.72
C LEU A 141 2.68 5.22 7.53
N LEU A 142 1.39 5.03 7.28
CA LEU A 142 0.79 3.73 7.01
C LEU A 142 0.58 3.56 5.51
N TYR A 143 1.27 2.59 4.93
CA TYR A 143 1.17 2.28 3.50
C TYR A 143 0.05 1.29 3.26
N SER A 144 -0.87 1.64 2.36
CA SER A 144 -2.08 0.86 2.05
C SER A 144 -2.22 0.60 0.57
N VAL A 145 -2.70 -0.59 0.19
CA VAL A 145 -2.92 -0.98 -1.22
C VAL A 145 -4.40 -0.88 -1.64
N HIS A 146 -5.24 -0.21 -0.86
CA HIS A 146 -6.68 -0.16 -1.11
C HIS A 146 -7.04 0.51 -2.46
N GLN A 147 -6.26 1.49 -2.91
CA GLN A 147 -6.47 2.16 -4.20
C GLN A 147 -6.25 1.20 -5.38
N ALA A 148 -5.18 0.39 -5.34
CA ALA A 148 -4.94 -0.64 -6.33
C ALA A 148 -6.09 -1.67 -6.36
N VAL A 149 -6.54 -2.12 -5.19
CA VAL A 149 -7.68 -3.06 -5.07
C VAL A 149 -8.97 -2.46 -5.65
N ALA A 150 -9.27 -1.20 -5.37
CA ALA A 150 -10.41 -0.52 -5.97
C ALA A 150 -10.28 -0.43 -7.50
N THR A 151 -9.07 -0.15 -7.99
CA THR A 151 -8.80 -0.02 -9.44
C THR A 151 -8.95 -1.35 -10.19
N VAL A 152 -8.61 -2.49 -9.54
CA VAL A 152 -8.90 -3.84 -10.07
C VAL A 152 -10.39 -4.00 -10.37
N LEU A 153 -11.27 -3.56 -9.46
CA LEU A 153 -12.72 -3.62 -9.64
C LEU A 153 -13.19 -2.69 -10.78
N VAL A 154 -12.62 -1.49 -10.86
CA VAL A 154 -12.91 -0.53 -11.93
C VAL A 154 -12.51 -1.10 -13.30
N ALA A 155 -11.35 -1.75 -13.41
CA ALA A 155 -10.92 -2.39 -14.65
C ALA A 155 -11.87 -3.51 -15.09
N ALA A 156 -12.29 -4.35 -14.15
CA ALA A 156 -13.26 -5.41 -14.44
C ALA A 156 -14.62 -4.84 -14.92
N ALA A 157 -15.13 -3.80 -14.25
CA ALA A 157 -16.36 -3.11 -14.65
C ALA A 157 -16.23 -2.45 -16.04
N ALA A 158 -15.10 -1.79 -16.31
CA ALA A 158 -14.81 -1.17 -17.60
C ALA A 158 -14.76 -2.20 -18.73
N SER A 159 -14.25 -3.41 -18.48
CA SER A 159 -14.28 -4.51 -19.45
C SER A 159 -15.71 -4.94 -19.78
N GLY A 160 -16.58 -5.07 -18.77
CA GLY A 160 -17.99 -5.39 -19.00
C GLY A 160 -18.71 -4.30 -19.82
N LEU A 161 -18.44 -3.03 -19.51
CA LEU A 161 -19.00 -1.90 -20.26
C LEU A 161 -18.53 -1.87 -21.71
N ALA A 162 -17.24 -2.16 -21.96
CA ALA A 162 -16.69 -2.22 -23.30
C ALA A 162 -17.40 -3.29 -24.16
N VAL A 163 -17.72 -4.46 -23.59
CA VAL A 163 -18.51 -5.48 -24.29
C VAL A 163 -19.88 -4.95 -24.69
N TYR A 164 -20.56 -4.24 -23.78
CA TYR A 164 -21.88 -3.67 -24.06
C TYR A 164 -21.84 -2.67 -25.22
N VAL A 165 -20.85 -1.76 -25.22
CA VAL A 165 -20.64 -0.80 -26.32
C VAL A 165 -20.37 -1.53 -27.64
N LEU A 166 -19.52 -2.55 -27.62
CA LEU A 166 -19.16 -3.31 -28.82
C LEU A 166 -20.31 -4.16 -29.38
N ALA A 167 -21.21 -4.64 -28.52
CA ALA A 167 -22.39 -5.38 -28.96
C ALA A 167 -23.30 -4.51 -29.84
N HIS A 168 -23.34 -3.19 -29.64
CA HIS A 168 -24.08 -2.26 -30.50
C HIS A 168 -23.44 -2.05 -31.88
N LEU A 169 -22.17 -2.43 -32.05
CA LEU A 169 -21.44 -2.32 -33.31
C LEU A 169 -21.48 -3.62 -34.15
N SER A 170 -22.24 -4.63 -33.72
CA SER A 170 -22.43 -5.91 -34.44
C SER A 170 -21.13 -6.61 -34.83
N LEU A 171 -20.10 -6.51 -33.96
CA LEU A 171 -18.79 -7.08 -34.23
C LEU A 171 -18.80 -8.61 -34.23
N ASN A 172 -17.92 -9.21 -35.04
CA ASN A 172 -17.76 -10.65 -35.07
C ASN A 172 -17.03 -11.16 -33.80
N ALA A 173 -17.18 -12.46 -33.52
CA ALA A 173 -16.57 -13.08 -32.34
C ALA A 173 -15.03 -12.94 -32.28
N ARG A 174 -14.36 -12.86 -33.45
CA ARG A 174 -12.89 -12.69 -33.53
C ARG A 174 -12.46 -11.33 -33.02
N LEU A 175 -13.20 -10.27 -33.37
CA LEU A 175 -12.93 -8.90 -32.90
C LEU A 175 -13.18 -8.77 -31.39
N HIS A 176 -14.18 -9.45 -30.85
CA HIS A 176 -14.38 -9.52 -29.40
C HIS A 176 -13.21 -10.20 -28.68
N ALA A 177 -12.71 -11.32 -29.22
CA ALA A 177 -11.55 -12.02 -28.66
C ALA A 177 -10.27 -11.16 -28.75
N LEU A 178 -10.05 -10.49 -29.89
CA LEU A 178 -8.94 -9.55 -30.07
C LEU A 178 -9.01 -8.41 -29.04
N THR A 179 -10.18 -7.82 -28.84
CA THR A 179 -10.36 -6.73 -27.88
C THR A 179 -10.07 -7.18 -26.45
N ALA A 180 -10.56 -8.36 -26.07
CA ALA A 180 -10.28 -8.93 -24.75
C ALA A 180 -8.78 -9.15 -24.53
N ALA A 181 -8.08 -9.67 -25.55
CA ALA A 181 -6.63 -9.88 -25.52
C ALA A 181 -5.87 -8.56 -25.41
N VAL A 182 -6.23 -7.55 -26.22
CA VAL A 182 -5.61 -6.22 -26.19
C VAL A 182 -5.79 -5.57 -24.83
N GLY A 183 -7.00 -5.56 -24.26
CA GLY A 183 -7.23 -4.97 -22.94
C GLY A 183 -6.44 -5.66 -21.84
N SER A 184 -6.42 -7.00 -21.83
CA SER A 184 -5.68 -7.77 -20.84
C SER A 184 -4.17 -7.51 -20.95
N LEU A 185 -3.64 -7.46 -22.18
CA LEU A 185 -2.23 -7.16 -22.41
C LEU A 185 -1.87 -5.73 -22.01
N SER A 186 -2.72 -4.75 -22.34
CA SER A 186 -2.50 -3.35 -21.94
C SER A 186 -2.52 -3.17 -20.43
N LEU A 187 -3.44 -3.84 -19.71
CA LEU A 187 -3.45 -3.89 -18.24
C LEU A 187 -2.15 -4.46 -17.68
N LEU A 188 -1.66 -5.57 -18.23
CA LEU A 188 -0.42 -6.18 -17.77
C LEU A 188 0.78 -5.27 -18.01
N ILE A 189 0.92 -4.70 -19.22
CA ILE A 189 2.02 -3.79 -19.55
C ILE A 189 1.98 -2.55 -18.66
N GLY A 190 0.79 -1.95 -18.49
CA GLY A 190 0.57 -0.82 -17.60
C GLY A 190 0.93 -1.17 -16.15
N GLY A 191 0.44 -2.29 -15.65
CA GLY A 191 0.68 -2.75 -14.28
C GLY A 191 2.13 -3.04 -13.98
N LEU A 192 2.84 -3.71 -14.89
CA LEU A 192 4.28 -3.92 -14.77
C LEU A 192 5.05 -2.58 -14.76
N ARG A 193 4.62 -1.61 -15.56
CA ARG A 193 5.20 -0.27 -15.54
C ARG A 193 4.93 0.45 -14.22
N GLY A 194 3.71 0.35 -13.69
CA GLY A 194 3.31 0.90 -12.40
C GLY A 194 4.12 0.31 -11.24
N LEU A 195 4.30 -1.01 -11.23
CA LEU A 195 5.12 -1.70 -10.23
C LEU A 195 6.57 -1.19 -10.20
N GLY A 196 7.10 -0.81 -11.37
CA GLY A 196 8.44 -0.19 -11.48
C GLY A 196 8.57 1.16 -10.78
N THR A 197 7.47 1.78 -10.35
CA THR A 197 7.45 3.06 -9.61
C THR A 197 7.29 2.88 -8.10
N VAL A 198 7.08 1.65 -7.62
CA VAL A 198 6.90 1.37 -6.19
C VAL A 198 8.19 1.65 -5.41
N PRO A 199 8.13 2.40 -4.29
CA PRO A 199 9.31 2.67 -3.48
C PRO A 199 9.94 1.39 -2.92
N ARG A 200 11.22 1.14 -3.24
CA ARG A 200 11.96 -0.05 -2.76
C ARG A 200 12.22 -0.06 -1.25
N GLY A 201 12.09 1.10 -0.58
CA GLY A 201 12.34 1.24 0.86
C GLY A 201 11.16 0.89 1.77
N VAL A 202 10.03 0.44 1.20
CA VAL A 202 8.83 0.10 1.97
C VAL A 202 8.62 -1.43 1.90
N PRO A 203 8.93 -2.18 2.97
CA PRO A 203 8.88 -3.63 2.95
C PRO A 203 7.44 -4.13 2.73
N GLY A 204 7.25 -5.13 1.87
CA GLY A 204 5.95 -5.76 1.64
C GLY A 204 5.01 -5.00 0.70
N LEU A 205 5.31 -3.75 0.34
CA LEU A 205 4.44 -2.95 -0.53
C LEU A 205 4.45 -3.47 -1.98
N TYR A 206 5.63 -3.78 -2.51
CA TYR A 206 5.75 -4.36 -3.85
C TYR A 206 5.10 -5.73 -3.90
N GLU A 207 5.37 -6.57 -2.90
CA GLU A 207 4.85 -7.92 -2.78
C GLU A 207 3.32 -7.94 -2.67
N ALA A 208 2.72 -6.92 -2.07
CA ALA A 208 1.28 -6.77 -2.00
C ALA A 208 0.64 -6.27 -3.31
N LEU A 209 1.31 -5.39 -4.06
CA LEU A 209 0.81 -4.84 -5.34
C LEU A 209 1.01 -5.81 -6.51
N GLN A 210 2.14 -6.53 -6.53
CA GLN A 210 2.50 -7.44 -7.62
C GLN A 210 1.40 -8.43 -8.01
N PRO A 211 0.75 -9.17 -7.09
CA PRO A 211 -0.30 -10.12 -7.45
C PRO A 211 -1.58 -9.45 -7.96
N LEU A 212 -1.80 -8.17 -7.68
CA LEU A 212 -3.01 -7.45 -8.14
C LEU A 212 -2.99 -7.21 -9.65
N VAL A 213 -1.82 -7.08 -10.27
CA VAL A 213 -1.69 -6.87 -11.72
C VAL A 213 -2.21 -8.06 -12.54
N PRO A 214 -1.71 -9.31 -12.37
CA PRO A 214 -2.27 -10.45 -13.08
C PRO A 214 -3.71 -10.73 -12.65
N LEU A 215 -4.06 -10.53 -11.39
CA LEU A 215 -5.45 -10.66 -10.92
C LEU A 215 -6.40 -9.73 -11.68
N ALA A 216 -6.00 -8.48 -11.92
CA ALA A 216 -6.78 -7.52 -12.69
C ALA A 216 -7.01 -7.98 -14.13
N ALA A 217 -5.97 -8.48 -14.79
CA ALA A 217 -6.07 -8.99 -16.15
C ALA A 217 -7.03 -10.20 -16.21
N VAL A 218 -6.91 -11.14 -15.28
CA VAL A 218 -7.80 -12.31 -15.21
C VAL A 218 -9.24 -11.91 -14.90
N ALA A 219 -9.46 -11.04 -13.90
CA ALA A 219 -10.79 -10.57 -13.53
C ALA A 219 -11.47 -9.81 -14.69
N SER A 220 -10.72 -8.93 -15.36
CA SER A 220 -11.20 -8.18 -16.52
C SER A 220 -11.57 -9.11 -17.69
N LEU A 221 -10.74 -10.10 -17.98
CA LEU A 221 -11.02 -11.11 -19.00
C LEU A 221 -12.25 -11.96 -18.65
N ALA A 222 -12.37 -12.39 -17.39
CA ALA A 222 -13.51 -13.16 -16.90
C ALA A 222 -14.82 -12.37 -17.02
N VAL A 223 -14.83 -11.11 -16.58
CA VAL A 223 -16.01 -10.24 -16.72
C VAL A 223 -16.33 -10.00 -18.18
N TYR A 224 -15.34 -9.68 -19.02
CA TYR A 224 -15.53 -9.49 -20.46
C TYR A 224 -16.20 -10.72 -21.11
N THR A 225 -15.64 -11.90 -20.90
CA THR A 225 -16.13 -13.14 -21.50
C THR A 225 -17.53 -13.51 -21.01
N PHE A 226 -17.79 -13.34 -19.72
CA PHE A 226 -19.11 -13.57 -19.12
C PHE A 226 -20.17 -12.61 -19.70
N THR A 227 -19.88 -11.31 -19.74
CA THR A 227 -20.80 -10.31 -20.30
C THR A 227 -21.07 -10.58 -21.78
N TYR A 228 -20.05 -10.96 -22.55
CA TYR A 228 -20.21 -11.28 -23.97
C TYR A 228 -21.10 -12.52 -24.16
N ALA A 229 -20.89 -13.57 -23.38
CA ALA A 229 -21.72 -14.78 -23.42
C ALA A 229 -23.19 -14.48 -23.08
N LEU A 230 -23.44 -13.64 -22.07
CA LEU A 230 -24.79 -13.21 -21.70
C LEU A 230 -25.48 -12.43 -22.81
N LEU A 231 -24.81 -11.43 -23.39
CA LEU A 231 -25.38 -10.63 -24.48
C LEU A 231 -25.66 -11.48 -25.72
N ARG A 232 -24.73 -12.38 -26.08
CA ARG A 232 -24.92 -13.28 -27.22
C ARG A 232 -26.12 -14.21 -27.04
N ARG A 233 -26.33 -14.76 -25.85
CA ARG A 233 -27.53 -15.55 -25.53
C ARG A 233 -28.81 -14.73 -25.68
N ARG A 234 -28.81 -13.48 -25.18
CA ARG A 234 -29.97 -12.59 -25.25
C ARG A 234 -30.32 -12.21 -26.69
N MET A 235 -29.32 -11.99 -27.54
CA MET A 235 -29.53 -11.69 -28.97
C MET A 235 -30.03 -12.91 -29.76
N ARG A 236 -29.65 -14.14 -29.38
CA ARG A 236 -30.12 -15.37 -30.05
C ARG A 236 -31.57 -15.72 -29.72
N ASN A 237 -32.07 -15.27 -28.57
CA ASN A 237 -33.43 -15.53 -28.09
C ASN A 237 -34.44 -14.43 -28.46
N ARG A 238 -34.01 -13.42 -29.22
CA ARG A 238 -34.86 -12.38 -29.82
C ARG A 238 -34.97 -12.63 -31.31
#